data_AF-A0AAW3ADS5-F1
#
_entry.id   AF-A0AAW3ADS5-F1
#
_cell.length_a   1.000
_cell.length_b   1.000
_cell.length_c   1.000
_cell.angle_alpha   90.00
_cell.angle_beta   90.00
_cell.angle_gamma   90.00
#
_symmetry.space_group_name_H-M   'P 1'
#
loop_
_entity.id
_entity.type
_entity.pdbx_description
1 polymer ?
#
loop_
_entity_poly.entity_id
_entity_poly.type
_entity_poly.pdbx_seq_one_letter_code
_entity_poly.pdbx_strand_id
1 'polypeptide(L)'
;MCPVCRGSGSRVIVRQMGMMVQQMQMVCDACQGSGEHIDPRNRCSRCSGNKTVEVDAAVQVIVERGMAHRQRITFPRMADEEVGVERTGDFVVALQQVKHDTFTRDDCDLHMRHHLSLAEALCGFQFKFTHLDGRELVVRQARGTITKPGDVKCVIGEGMPVHRQPSKFGNLVIEFEVTYPDRIESEQLQLLREALPPPKSVRGTADEETGEVCYVTREDLSILEEEIKKDEEAEEDNESPQHGCAAQ
;
A
#
# COMPACT_ATOMS: atom_id res chain seq x y z
N MET A 1 3.27 -14.94 -58.22
CA MET A 1 3.75 -16.30 -57.91
C MET A 1 5.28 -16.34 -58.01
N CYS A 2 5.98 -16.86 -57.00
CA CYS A 2 7.45 -16.95 -57.00
C CYS A 2 7.94 -18.04 -57.97
N PRO A 3 8.90 -17.76 -58.86
CA PRO A 3 9.34 -18.71 -59.89
C PRO A 3 10.07 -19.92 -59.31
N VAL A 4 10.73 -19.78 -58.15
CA VAL A 4 11.59 -20.85 -57.62
C VAL A 4 10.82 -21.83 -56.72
N CYS A 5 9.91 -21.35 -55.88
CA CYS A 5 9.06 -22.21 -55.05
C CYS A 5 7.67 -22.45 -55.67
N ARG A 6 7.36 -21.89 -56.84
CA ARG A 6 6.05 -22.03 -57.49
C ARG A 6 4.87 -21.72 -56.53
N GLY A 7 4.99 -20.65 -55.75
CA GLY A 7 3.93 -20.25 -54.80
C GLY A 7 3.94 -20.93 -53.43
N SER A 8 4.75 -21.99 -53.20
CA SER A 8 4.69 -22.75 -51.94
C SER A 8 5.33 -22.06 -50.73
N GLY A 9 6.03 -20.93 -50.89
CA GLY A 9 6.73 -20.22 -49.80
C GLY A 9 7.95 -20.96 -49.21
N SER A 10 8.04 -22.27 -49.37
CA SER A 10 9.09 -23.14 -48.85
C SER A 10 9.62 -24.12 -49.88
N ARG A 11 10.89 -24.53 -49.75
CA ARG A 11 11.54 -25.56 -50.57
C ARG A 11 11.84 -26.79 -49.72
N VAL A 12 11.63 -27.97 -50.28
CA VAL A 12 11.98 -29.24 -49.63
C VAL A 12 13.39 -29.63 -50.10
N ILE A 13 14.31 -29.77 -49.16
CA ILE A 13 15.68 -30.23 -49.42
C ILE A 13 15.83 -31.63 -48.82
N VAL A 14 16.21 -32.58 -49.66
CA VAL A 14 16.42 -33.97 -49.26
C VAL A 14 17.89 -34.14 -48.91
N ARG A 15 18.19 -34.49 -47.66
CA ARG A 15 19.54 -34.82 -47.20
C ARG A 15 19.62 -36.32 -46.92
N GLN A 16 20.53 -37.00 -47.61
CA GLN A 16 20.73 -38.44 -47.41
C GLN A 16 21.75 -38.67 -46.30
N MET A 17 21.33 -39.38 -45.25
CA MET A 17 22.17 -39.83 -44.15
C MET A 17 22.33 -41.35 -44.26
N GLY A 18 23.21 -41.79 -45.15
CA GLY A 18 23.42 -43.21 -45.44
C GLY A 18 22.19 -43.85 -46.11
N MET A 19 21.61 -44.87 -45.47
CA MET A 19 20.43 -45.59 -45.97
C MET A 19 19.09 -44.87 -45.69
N MET A 20 19.10 -43.76 -44.95
CA MET A 20 17.90 -42.99 -44.62
C MET A 20 17.91 -41.62 -45.31
N VAL A 21 16.79 -41.22 -45.92
CA VAL A 21 16.61 -39.88 -46.51
C VAL A 21 15.78 -39.02 -45.57
N GLN A 22 16.32 -37.85 -45.22
CA GLN A 22 15.62 -36.84 -44.42
C GLN A 22 15.16 -35.71 -45.35
N GLN A 23 13.86 -35.41 -45.34
CA GLN A 23 13.31 -34.25 -46.04
C GLN A 23 13.21 -33.09 -45.05
N MET A 24 13.90 -31.98 -45.32
CA MET A 24 13.84 -30.76 -44.51
C MET A 24 13.19 -29.65 -45.32
N GLN A 25 12.11 -29.09 -44.80
CA GLN A 25 11.43 -27.94 -45.38
C GLN A 25 12.15 -26.66 -44.92
N MET A 26 12.71 -25.91 -45.87
CA MET A 26 13.34 -24.61 -45.62
C MET A 26 12.51 -23.50 -46.27
N VAL A 27 12.53 -22.31 -45.67
CA VAL A 27 11.88 -21.13 -46.25
C VAL A 27 12.57 -20.80 -47.59
N CYS A 28 11.79 -20.46 -48.63
CA CYS A 28 12.35 -20.16 -49.95
C CYS A 28 13.12 -18.84 -49.92
N ASP A 29 14.42 -18.86 -50.24
CA ASP A 29 15.28 -17.66 -50.21
C ASP A 29 14.80 -16.53 -51.14
N ALA A 30 14.15 -16.87 -52.25
CA ALA A 30 13.73 -15.91 -53.27
C ALA A 30 12.44 -15.13 -52.91
N CYS A 31 11.57 -15.70 -52.07
CA CYS A 31 10.33 -15.03 -51.64
C CYS A 31 10.20 -14.92 -50.12
N GLN A 32 11.18 -15.41 -49.37
CA GLN A 32 11.25 -15.36 -47.90
C GLN A 32 9.96 -15.85 -47.22
N GLY A 33 9.31 -16.87 -47.79
CA GLY A 33 8.07 -17.43 -47.24
C GLY A 33 6.79 -16.88 -47.85
N SER A 34 6.81 -15.71 -48.50
CA SER A 34 5.58 -15.08 -49.02
C SER A 34 4.93 -15.80 -50.21
N GLY A 35 5.65 -16.72 -50.87
CA GLY A 35 5.16 -17.42 -52.07
C GLY A 35 5.00 -16.54 -53.31
N GLU A 36 5.16 -15.22 -53.18
CA GLU A 36 5.05 -14.23 -54.24
C GLU A 36 6.42 -13.60 -54.53
N HIS A 37 6.63 -13.19 -55.78
CA HIS A 37 7.85 -12.48 -56.17
C HIS A 37 7.41 -11.21 -56.89
N ILE A 38 7.76 -10.06 -56.34
CA ILE A 38 7.41 -8.74 -56.87
C ILE A 38 8.67 -8.17 -57.55
N ASP A 39 8.57 -7.85 -58.84
CA ASP A 39 9.65 -7.20 -59.60
C ASP A 39 10.06 -5.89 -58.89
N PRO A 40 11.36 -5.65 -58.65
CA PRO A 40 11.85 -4.43 -58.00
C PRO A 40 11.26 -3.13 -58.56
N ARG A 41 11.01 -3.06 -59.87
CA ARG A 41 10.43 -1.88 -60.53
C ARG A 41 8.98 -1.60 -60.14
N ASN A 42 8.25 -2.64 -59.71
CA ASN A 42 6.84 -2.58 -59.37
C ASN A 42 6.60 -2.63 -57.85
N ARG A 43 7.67 -2.54 -57.03
CA ARG A 43 7.52 -2.52 -55.58
C ARG A 43 6.93 -1.18 -55.13
N CYS A 44 6.00 -1.25 -54.19
CA CYS A 44 5.45 -0.05 -53.55
C CYS A 44 6.57 0.73 -52.86
N SER A 45 6.68 2.03 -53.12
CA SER A 45 7.69 2.89 -52.52
C SER A 45 7.54 3.06 -51.00
N ARG A 46 6.33 2.87 -50.46
CA ARG A 46 6.05 3.00 -49.02
C ARG A 46 6.40 1.74 -48.23
N CYS A 47 5.92 0.57 -48.66
CA CYS A 47 6.12 -0.69 -47.91
C CYS A 47 7.24 -1.57 -48.48
N SER A 48 7.84 -1.21 -49.62
CA SER A 48 8.89 -1.98 -50.30
C SER A 48 8.55 -3.45 -50.58
N GLY A 49 7.27 -3.80 -50.63
CA GLY A 49 6.77 -5.16 -50.82
C GLY A 49 6.34 -5.90 -49.55
N ASN A 50 6.52 -5.29 -48.37
CA ASN A 50 6.16 -5.89 -47.07
C ASN A 50 4.65 -5.83 -46.76
N LYS A 51 3.86 -5.13 -47.58
CA LYS A 51 2.40 -4.96 -47.45
C LYS A 51 1.93 -4.20 -46.19
N THR A 52 2.78 -4.01 -45.18
CA THR A 52 2.57 -3.17 -44.00
C THR A 52 3.65 -2.10 -43.87
N VAL A 53 3.38 -1.05 -43.08
CA VAL A 53 4.32 0.01 -42.70
C VAL A 53 4.12 0.37 -41.24
N GLU A 54 5.19 0.68 -40.53
CA GLU A 54 5.11 1.19 -39.16
C GLU A 54 4.63 2.65 -39.20
N VAL A 55 3.69 2.99 -38.32
CA VAL A 55 3.08 4.32 -38.22
C VAL A 55 2.98 4.72 -36.76
N ASP A 56 3.50 5.89 -36.42
CA ASP A 56 3.30 6.48 -35.10
C ASP A 56 1.90 7.08 -35.00
N ALA A 57 1.08 6.57 -34.08
CA ALA A 57 -0.26 7.05 -33.80
C ALA A 57 -0.36 7.60 -32.38
N ALA A 58 -0.79 8.84 -32.23
CA ALA A 58 -1.08 9.44 -30.93
C ALA A 58 -2.53 9.11 -30.50
N VAL A 59 -2.69 8.47 -29.34
CA VAL A 59 -4.01 8.14 -28.76
C VAL A 59 -4.24 8.99 -27.52
N GLN A 60 -5.30 9.80 -27.53
CA GLN A 60 -5.70 10.57 -26.36
C GLN A 60 -6.54 9.70 -25.42
N VAL A 61 -6.03 9.45 -24.22
CA VAL A 61 -6.74 8.69 -23.18
C VAL A 61 -7.33 9.68 -22.17
N ILE A 62 -8.65 9.71 -22.06
CA ILE A 62 -9.36 10.53 -21.07
C ILE A 62 -9.61 9.66 -19.84
N VAL A 63 -9.01 10.04 -18.71
CA VAL A 63 -9.25 9.39 -17.41
C VAL A 63 -10.34 10.14 -16.68
N GLU A 64 -11.53 9.53 -16.59
CA GLU A 64 -12.66 10.11 -15.88
C GLU A 64 -12.51 10.01 -14.37
N ARG A 65 -13.19 10.90 -13.64
CA ARG A 65 -13.24 10.86 -12.18
C ARG A 65 -13.86 9.54 -11.72
N GLY A 66 -13.24 8.94 -10.71
CA GLY A 66 -13.72 7.72 -10.07
C GLY A 66 -13.33 6.43 -10.77
N MET A 67 -12.63 6.49 -11.91
CA MET A 67 -12.15 5.27 -12.57
C MET A 67 -11.29 4.42 -11.61
N ALA A 68 -11.54 3.11 -11.61
CA ALA A 68 -10.96 2.17 -10.66
C ALA A 68 -9.58 1.66 -11.12
N HIS A 69 -8.83 1.09 -10.18
CA HIS A 69 -7.60 0.40 -10.52
C HIS A 69 -7.88 -0.77 -11.48
N ARG A 70 -7.04 -0.91 -12.51
CA ARG A 70 -7.13 -1.90 -13.59
C ARG A 70 -8.37 -1.77 -14.48
N GLN A 71 -9.13 -0.69 -14.35
CA GLN A 71 -10.20 -0.41 -15.30
C GLN A 71 -9.62 -0.27 -16.71
N ARG A 72 -10.29 -0.91 -17.67
CA ARG A 72 -9.84 -0.99 -19.06
C ARG A 72 -10.55 0.05 -19.92
N ILE A 73 -9.78 0.78 -20.71
CA ILE A 73 -10.27 1.66 -21.77
C ILE A 73 -9.90 0.99 -23.09
N THR A 74 -10.91 0.57 -23.85
CA THR A 74 -10.72 -0.15 -25.10
C THR A 74 -10.88 0.78 -26.29
N PHE A 75 -9.87 0.80 -27.15
CA PHE A 75 -9.89 1.47 -28.44
C PHE A 75 -10.03 0.42 -29.54
N PRO A 76 -11.24 0.29 -30.13
CA PRO A 76 -11.49 -0.78 -31.07
C PRO A 76 -10.65 -0.60 -32.32
N ARG A 77 -10.11 -1.71 -32.86
CA ARG A 77 -9.38 -1.75 -34.14
C ARG A 77 -8.09 -0.91 -34.20
N MET A 78 -7.53 -0.56 -33.06
CA MET A 78 -6.27 0.19 -32.96
C MET A 78 -5.04 -0.68 -32.66
N ALA A 79 -5.16 -2.01 -32.70
CA ALA A 79 -3.99 -2.89 -32.65
C ALA A 79 -3.31 -3.04 -34.02
N ASP A 80 -2.17 -3.73 -34.03
CA ASP A 80 -1.38 -3.96 -35.24
C ASP A 80 -2.16 -4.69 -36.33
N GLU A 81 -1.91 -4.29 -37.58
CA GLU A 81 -2.49 -4.90 -38.76
C GLU A 81 -1.58 -5.98 -39.33
N GLU A 82 -2.14 -7.16 -39.57
CA GLU A 82 -1.45 -8.30 -40.15
C GLU A 82 -2.00 -8.65 -41.53
N VAL A 83 -1.10 -8.95 -42.47
CA VAL A 83 -1.45 -9.29 -43.85
C VAL A 83 -2.29 -10.58 -43.88
N GLY A 84 -3.50 -10.49 -44.43
CA GLY A 84 -4.41 -11.63 -44.55
C GLY A 84 -5.40 -11.75 -43.40
N VAL A 85 -5.32 -10.89 -42.40
CA VAL A 85 -6.33 -10.76 -41.34
C VAL A 85 -7.30 -9.64 -41.69
N GLU A 86 -8.60 -9.92 -41.76
CA GLU A 86 -9.62 -8.94 -42.19
C GLU A 86 -9.90 -7.85 -41.15
N ARG A 87 -9.58 -8.09 -39.87
CA ARG A 87 -9.90 -7.18 -38.76
C ARG A 87 -8.71 -7.06 -37.81
N THR A 88 -8.31 -5.83 -37.54
CA THR A 88 -7.32 -5.50 -36.51
C THR A 88 -7.88 -5.75 -35.12
N GLY A 89 -6.99 -6.08 -34.18
CA GLY A 89 -7.35 -6.23 -32.78
C GLY A 89 -7.63 -4.89 -32.08
N ASP A 90 -7.90 -4.96 -30.78
CA ASP A 90 -8.19 -3.78 -29.97
C ASP A 90 -6.96 -3.34 -29.17
N PHE A 91 -6.77 -2.03 -29.06
CA PHE A 91 -5.77 -1.45 -28.16
C PHE A 91 -6.44 -1.20 -26.80
N VAL A 92 -5.96 -1.86 -25.75
CA VAL A 92 -6.57 -1.80 -24.41
C VAL A 92 -5.61 -1.15 -23.43
N VAL A 93 -6.01 0.00 -22.89
CA VAL A 93 -5.27 0.69 -21.83
C VAL A 93 -5.84 0.27 -20.48
N ALA A 94 -5.02 -0.32 -19.63
CA ALA A 94 -5.38 -0.63 -18.25
C ALA A 94 -4.84 0.43 -17.31
N LEU A 95 -5.71 1.02 -16.48
CA LEU A 95 -5.31 2.05 -15.53
C LEU A 95 -4.54 1.47 -14.35
N GLN A 96 -3.32 1.94 -14.14
CA GLN A 96 -2.52 1.61 -12.96
C GLN A 96 -2.66 2.72 -11.92
N GLN A 97 -3.13 2.37 -10.72
CA GLN A 97 -3.18 3.32 -9.61
C GLN A 97 -1.77 3.46 -9.04
N VAL A 98 -1.35 4.72 -8.84
CA VAL A 98 -0.10 5.06 -8.17
C VAL A 98 -0.33 5.04 -6.66
N LYS A 99 0.63 4.50 -5.91
CA LYS A 99 0.59 4.51 -4.45
C LYS A 99 0.77 5.95 -3.95
N HIS A 100 -0.08 6.36 -3.00
CA HIS A 100 0.04 7.65 -2.32
C HIS A 100 0.60 7.43 -0.92
N ASP A 101 1.34 8.40 -0.39
CA ASP A 101 2.03 8.25 0.90
C ASP A 101 1.06 8.25 2.08
N THR A 102 0.04 9.13 2.03
CA THR A 102 -0.94 9.30 3.12
C THR A 102 -2.19 8.45 2.96
N PHE A 103 -2.59 8.15 1.72
CA PHE A 103 -3.92 7.63 1.42
C PHE A 103 -3.82 6.29 0.71
N THR A 104 -4.62 5.34 1.15
CA THR A 104 -4.81 4.05 0.49
C THR A 104 -6.23 3.98 -0.01
N ARG A 105 -6.41 3.88 -1.33
CA ARG A 105 -7.74 3.75 -1.91
C ARG A 105 -8.22 2.31 -1.80
N ASP A 106 -9.44 2.14 -1.30
CA ASP A 106 -10.18 0.88 -1.35
C ASP A 106 -11.49 1.13 -2.11
N ASP A 107 -11.51 0.75 -3.40
CA ASP A 107 -12.61 1.05 -4.33
C ASP A 107 -13.02 2.53 -4.38
N CYS A 108 -14.13 2.89 -3.73
CA CYS A 108 -14.64 4.25 -3.63
C CYS A 108 -14.29 4.92 -2.29
N ASP A 109 -13.85 4.15 -1.32
CA ASP A 109 -13.45 4.65 -0.01
C ASP A 109 -11.95 4.95 0.01
N LEU A 110 -11.57 5.84 0.92
CA LEU A 110 -10.20 6.27 1.11
C LEU A 110 -9.79 5.94 2.53
N HIS A 111 -8.66 5.29 2.71
CA HIS A 111 -8.12 4.96 4.02
C HIS A 111 -6.92 5.85 4.32
N MET A 112 -6.87 6.35 5.55
CA MET A 112 -5.69 7.04 6.08
C MET A 112 -5.40 6.56 7.49
N ARG A 113 -4.12 6.61 7.86
CA ARG A 113 -3.69 6.38 9.24
C ARG A 113 -3.34 7.70 9.88
N HIS A 114 -3.76 7.87 11.12
CA HIS A 114 -3.44 9.06 11.89
C HIS A 114 -2.92 8.67 13.27
N HIS A 115 -1.75 9.20 13.62
CA HIS A 115 -1.17 9.00 14.93
C HIS A 115 -1.72 10.02 15.90
N LEU A 116 -2.20 9.55 17.05
CA LEU A 116 -2.65 10.38 18.16
C LEU A 116 -1.72 10.16 19.35
N SER A 117 -1.45 11.22 20.11
CA SER A 117 -0.88 11.07 21.44
C SER A 117 -1.88 10.41 22.40
N LEU A 118 -1.38 9.77 23.45
CA LEU A 118 -2.23 9.21 24.52
C LEU A 118 -3.18 10.27 25.12
N ALA A 119 -2.71 11.52 25.28
CA ALA A 119 -3.53 12.61 25.78
C ALA A 119 -4.69 12.95 24.82
N GLU A 120 -4.43 13.02 23.51
CA GLU A 120 -5.45 13.24 22.48
C GLU A 120 -6.47 12.10 22.41
N ALA A 121 -6.00 10.86 22.57
CA ALA A 121 -6.84 9.67 22.59
C ALA A 121 -7.82 9.64 23.78
N LEU A 122 -7.40 10.15 24.94
CA LEU A 122 -8.21 10.18 26.17
C LEU A 122 -9.08 11.45 26.31
N CYS A 123 -8.53 12.62 25.96
CA CYS A 123 -9.18 13.91 26.18
C CYS A 123 -9.96 14.41 24.95
N GLY A 124 -9.83 13.74 23.82
CA GLY A 124 -10.35 14.17 22.52
C GLY A 124 -9.33 15.00 21.74
N PHE A 125 -9.53 15.08 20.42
CA PHE A 125 -8.57 15.67 19.51
C PHE A 125 -9.21 16.59 18.47
N GLN A 126 -8.36 17.44 17.90
CA GLN A 126 -8.65 18.19 16.68
C GLN A 126 -7.38 18.22 15.84
N PHE A 127 -7.45 17.69 14.64
CA PHE A 127 -6.36 17.80 13.67
C PHE A 127 -6.89 18.27 12.32
N LYS A 128 -5.98 18.77 11.50
CA LYS A 128 -6.24 19.16 10.12
C LYS A 128 -5.35 18.37 9.17
N PHE A 129 -5.87 18.04 8.00
CA PHE A 129 -5.10 17.42 6.92
C PHE A 129 -5.56 17.94 5.56
N THR A 130 -4.68 17.86 4.57
CA THR A 130 -4.98 18.24 3.19
C THR A 130 -5.54 17.05 2.44
N HIS A 131 -6.74 17.19 1.86
CA HIS A 131 -7.36 16.16 1.03
C HIS A 131 -6.77 16.15 -0.40
N LEU A 132 -7.13 15.15 -1.21
CA LEU A 132 -6.66 14.99 -2.59
C LEU A 132 -7.10 16.15 -3.52
N ASP A 133 -8.15 16.90 -3.15
CA ASP A 133 -8.60 18.08 -3.88
C ASP A 133 -7.93 19.39 -3.43
N GLY A 134 -7.02 19.33 -2.46
CA GLY A 134 -6.31 20.47 -1.91
C GLY A 134 -7.06 21.23 -0.80
N ARG A 135 -8.29 20.83 -0.44
CA ARG A 135 -8.99 21.42 0.72
C ARG A 135 -8.36 20.94 2.03
N GLU A 136 -8.34 21.83 3.02
CA GLU A 136 -8.02 21.45 4.41
C GLU A 136 -9.29 20.98 5.11
N LEU A 137 -9.30 19.73 5.57
CA LEU A 137 -10.38 19.17 6.37
C LEU A 137 -9.96 19.13 7.84
N VAL A 138 -10.90 19.51 8.72
CA VAL A 138 -10.68 19.52 10.17
C VAL A 138 -11.53 18.42 10.78
N VAL A 139 -10.87 17.40 11.34
CA VAL A 139 -11.54 16.30 12.04
C VAL A 139 -11.48 16.59 13.53
N ARG A 140 -12.65 16.55 14.16
CA ARG A 140 -12.83 16.86 15.58
C ARG A 140 -13.53 15.72 16.29
N GLN A 141 -13.03 15.43 17.47
CA GLN A 141 -13.72 14.57 18.43
C GLN A 141 -14.14 15.38 19.65
N ALA A 142 -15.34 15.11 20.17
CA ALA A 142 -15.83 15.73 21.38
C ALA A 142 -14.96 15.34 22.59
N ARG A 143 -14.71 16.31 23.48
CA ARG A 143 -13.96 16.07 24.71
C ARG A 143 -14.65 15.03 25.58
N GLY A 144 -13.87 14.15 26.21
CA GLY A 144 -14.36 13.08 27.08
C GLY A 144 -14.83 11.83 26.32
N THR A 145 -14.70 11.78 24.99
CA THR A 145 -14.87 10.53 24.24
C THR A 145 -13.51 9.91 23.97
N ILE A 146 -13.37 8.64 24.37
CA ILE A 146 -12.11 7.91 24.27
C ILE A 146 -11.99 7.31 22.88
N THR A 147 -10.79 7.37 22.30
CA THR A 147 -10.41 6.65 21.09
C THR A 147 -9.34 5.64 21.45
N LYS A 148 -9.64 4.36 21.18
CA LYS A 148 -8.76 3.24 21.46
C LYS A 148 -7.73 3.10 20.33
N PRO A 149 -6.59 2.47 20.61
CA PRO A 149 -5.66 2.07 19.55
C PRO A 149 -6.36 1.15 18.55
N GLY A 150 -6.23 1.44 17.26
CA GLY A 150 -6.89 0.71 16.18
C GLY A 150 -8.37 1.05 15.98
N ASP A 151 -8.92 2.03 16.72
CA ASP A 151 -10.27 2.51 16.44
C ASP A 151 -10.32 3.15 15.05
N VAL A 152 -11.44 2.91 14.37
CA VAL A 152 -11.69 3.41 13.03
C VAL A 152 -12.85 4.39 13.06
N LYS A 153 -12.67 5.58 12.47
CA LYS A 153 -13.76 6.54 12.26
C LYS A 153 -13.94 6.87 10.80
N CYS A 154 -15.17 7.19 10.45
CA CYS A 154 -15.58 7.46 9.07
C CYS A 154 -16.00 8.92 8.93
N VAL A 155 -15.40 9.63 7.97
CA VAL A 155 -15.84 10.93 7.51
C VAL A 155 -16.65 10.72 6.23
N ILE A 156 -17.96 10.95 6.36
CA ILE A 156 -18.94 10.61 5.33
C ILE A 156 -18.76 11.55 4.12
N GLY A 157 -18.70 10.97 2.91
CA GLY A 157 -18.68 11.73 1.66
C GLY A 157 -17.33 12.35 1.28
N GLU A 158 -16.27 12.10 2.04
CA GLU A 158 -14.90 12.59 1.75
C GLU A 158 -13.99 11.48 1.16
N GLY A 159 -14.57 10.44 0.54
CA GLY A 159 -13.84 9.40 -0.19
C GLY A 159 -13.58 9.76 -1.66
N MET A 160 -13.45 8.72 -2.50
CA MET A 160 -13.28 8.87 -3.95
C MET A 160 -14.63 9.04 -4.65
N PRO A 161 -14.69 9.79 -5.78
CA PRO A 161 -15.90 9.90 -6.58
C PRO A 161 -16.28 8.54 -7.18
N VAL A 162 -17.57 8.25 -7.24
CA VAL A 162 -18.08 7.02 -7.87
C VAL A 162 -18.13 7.19 -9.38
N HIS A 163 -17.49 6.29 -10.12
CA HIS A 163 -17.47 6.35 -11.60
C HIS A 163 -18.89 6.42 -12.17
N ARG A 164 -19.12 7.35 -13.12
CA ARG A 164 -20.43 7.66 -13.76
C ARG A 164 -21.50 8.25 -12.83
N GLN A 165 -21.18 8.56 -11.57
CA GLN A 165 -22.10 9.19 -10.62
C GLN A 165 -21.44 10.44 -10.03
N PRO A 166 -21.52 11.60 -10.71
CA PRO A 166 -20.71 12.79 -10.40
C PRO A 166 -20.97 13.39 -9.01
N SER A 167 -22.15 13.14 -8.43
CA SER A 167 -22.54 13.68 -7.12
C SER A 167 -22.33 12.70 -5.97
N LYS A 168 -21.86 11.47 -6.24
CA LYS A 168 -21.64 10.46 -5.19
C LYS A 168 -20.16 10.25 -4.95
N PHE A 169 -19.82 10.26 -3.67
CA PHE A 169 -18.49 10.01 -3.16
C PHE A 169 -18.57 8.85 -2.16
N GLY A 170 -17.50 8.06 -2.08
CA GLY A 170 -17.33 7.16 -0.94
C GLY A 170 -16.98 7.93 0.32
N ASN A 171 -16.45 7.22 1.31
CA ASN A 171 -16.11 7.77 2.60
C ASN A 171 -14.60 7.77 2.84
N LEU A 172 -14.16 8.62 3.76
CA LEU A 172 -12.81 8.58 4.29
C LEU A 172 -12.80 7.83 5.62
N VAL A 173 -12.07 6.73 5.65
CA VAL A 173 -11.87 5.85 6.80
C VAL A 173 -10.52 6.19 7.44
N ILE A 174 -10.56 6.64 8.68
CA ILE A 174 -9.38 7.03 9.45
C ILE A 174 -9.14 5.98 10.53
N GLU A 175 -8.02 5.28 10.43
CA GLU A 175 -7.51 4.36 11.44
C GLU A 175 -6.59 5.14 12.40
N PHE A 176 -6.90 5.08 13.70
CA PHE A 176 -6.15 5.80 14.73
C PHE A 176 -5.13 4.89 15.41
N GLU A 177 -3.86 5.27 15.33
CA GLU A 177 -2.79 4.63 16.07
C GLU A 177 -2.40 5.53 17.25
N VAL A 178 -2.41 4.99 18.47
CA VAL A 178 -2.09 5.77 19.68
C VAL A 178 -0.62 5.56 20.03
N THR A 179 0.13 6.66 20.04
CA THR A 179 1.52 6.69 20.48
C THR A 179 1.56 6.91 21.99
N TYR A 180 2.12 5.95 22.72
CA TYR A 180 2.35 6.02 24.15
C TYR A 180 3.71 6.70 24.43
N PRO A 181 3.83 7.47 25.52
CA PRO A 181 5.13 7.95 25.97
C PRO A 181 6.00 6.79 26.48
N ASP A 182 7.31 6.86 26.27
CA ASP A 182 8.24 5.81 26.70
C ASP A 182 8.34 5.70 28.23
N ARG A 183 8.25 6.84 28.93
CA ARG A 183 8.29 6.93 30.40
C ARG A 183 7.32 8.00 30.90
N ILE A 184 6.87 7.87 32.14
CA ILE A 184 5.99 8.83 32.83
C ILE A 184 6.65 9.17 34.16
N GLU A 185 6.80 10.46 34.45
CA GLU A 185 7.45 10.95 35.67
C GLU A 185 6.59 10.69 36.92
N SER A 186 7.21 10.60 38.10
CA SER A 186 6.52 10.26 39.36
C SER A 186 5.37 11.21 39.72
N GLU A 187 5.52 12.51 39.46
CA GLU A 187 4.45 13.50 39.66
C GLU A 187 3.24 13.23 38.75
N GLN A 188 3.48 12.85 37.50
CA GLN A 188 2.43 12.52 36.53
C GLN A 188 1.75 11.19 36.87
N LEU A 189 2.49 10.22 37.41
CA LEU A 189 1.93 8.94 37.87
C LEU A 189 0.93 9.14 39.01
N GLN A 190 1.20 10.04 39.96
CA GLN A 190 0.26 10.36 41.04
C GLN A 190 -1.05 10.93 40.47
N LEU A 191 -0.97 11.91 39.57
CA LEU A 191 -2.14 12.49 38.90
C LEU A 191 -2.94 11.47 38.10
N LEU A 192 -2.27 10.52 37.43
CA LEU A 192 -2.93 9.45 36.69
C LEU A 192 -3.62 8.45 37.61
N ARG A 193 -3.03 8.12 38.77
CA ARG A 193 -3.65 7.24 39.77
C ARG A 193 -4.92 7.85 40.38
N GLU A 194 -4.94 9.18 40.54
CA GLU A 194 -6.13 9.89 41.01
C GLU A 194 -7.22 10.01 39.91
N ALA A 195 -6.81 10.20 38.65
CA ALA A 195 -7.74 10.44 37.54
C ALA A 195 -8.36 9.17 36.93
N LEU A 196 -7.67 8.02 37.01
CA LEU A 196 -8.09 6.76 36.39
C LEU A 196 -8.67 5.77 37.41
N PRO A 197 -9.55 4.84 36.99
CA PRO A 197 -10.05 3.80 37.88
C PRO A 197 -8.88 2.96 38.43
N PRO A 198 -8.96 2.52 39.70
CA PRO A 198 -7.88 1.79 40.34
C PRO A 198 -7.58 0.47 39.60
N PRO A 199 -6.30 0.04 39.58
CA PRO A 199 -5.89 -1.18 38.91
C PRO A 199 -6.64 -2.38 39.50
N LYS A 200 -7.30 -3.15 38.63
CA LYS A 200 -8.09 -4.33 39.04
C LYS A 200 -7.23 -5.51 39.51
N SER A 201 -5.93 -5.49 39.22
CA SER A 201 -4.99 -6.56 39.53
C SER A 201 -4.58 -6.65 41.00
N VAL A 202 -5.09 -5.78 41.88
CA VAL A 202 -4.82 -5.87 43.32
C VAL A 202 -6.04 -6.44 44.05
N ARG A 203 -6.13 -7.76 44.06
CA ARG A 203 -6.87 -8.52 45.08
C ARG A 203 -6.01 -9.70 45.55
N GLY A 204 -4.90 -9.38 46.19
CA GLY A 204 -4.24 -10.27 47.14
C GLY A 204 -4.15 -9.49 48.44
N THR A 205 -4.90 -9.89 49.46
CA THR A 205 -4.65 -9.46 50.84
C THR A 205 -3.23 -9.92 51.18
N ALA A 206 -2.41 -9.00 51.68
CA ALA A 206 -1.03 -9.21 52.09
C ALA A 206 -0.90 -10.10 53.35
N ASP A 207 -1.78 -11.09 53.53
CA ASP A 207 -1.80 -11.99 54.69
C ASP A 207 -1.56 -13.46 54.31
N GLU A 208 -1.21 -13.77 53.05
CA GLU A 208 -0.63 -15.07 52.68
C GLU A 208 0.59 -14.86 51.76
N GLU A 209 1.75 -14.66 52.40
CA GLU A 209 3.06 -14.79 51.75
C GLU A 209 3.25 -16.23 51.26
N THR A 210 3.06 -16.49 49.97
CA THR A 210 3.64 -17.66 49.28
C THR A 210 3.73 -17.49 47.76
N GLY A 211 3.74 -16.26 47.26
CA GLY A 211 3.94 -15.98 45.83
C GLY A 211 5.40 -15.65 45.52
N GLU A 212 6.02 -16.37 44.60
CA GLU A 212 7.30 -15.95 44.00
C GLU A 212 7.07 -14.66 43.19
N VAL A 213 7.86 -13.61 43.48
CA VAL A 213 7.83 -12.35 42.73
C VAL A 213 8.49 -12.58 41.37
N CYS A 214 7.69 -12.52 40.31
CA CYS A 214 8.16 -12.65 38.94
C CYS A 214 8.21 -11.28 38.26
N TYR A 215 9.37 -10.93 37.72
CA TYR A 215 9.57 -9.70 36.97
C TYR A 215 9.26 -9.93 35.48
N VAL A 216 8.54 -9.00 34.86
CA VAL A 216 8.08 -9.14 33.47
C VAL A 216 9.25 -9.03 32.50
N THR A 217 10.20 -8.13 32.77
CA THR A 217 11.45 -7.98 32.00
C THR A 217 12.67 -7.76 32.91
N ARG A 218 13.87 -7.95 32.34
CA ARG A 218 15.15 -7.65 33.03
C ARG A 218 15.34 -6.15 33.28
N GLU A 219 14.74 -5.30 32.45
CA GLU A 219 14.77 -3.84 32.61
C GLU A 219 13.88 -3.44 33.79
N ASP A 220 12.69 -4.04 33.93
CA ASP A 220 11.82 -3.82 35.09
C ASP A 220 12.51 -4.22 36.41
N LEU A 221 13.27 -5.33 36.40
CA LEU A 221 14.07 -5.76 37.54
C LEU A 221 15.05 -4.66 37.98
N SER A 222 15.83 -4.11 37.04
CA SER A 222 16.83 -3.07 37.36
C SER A 222 16.20 -1.78 37.86
N ILE A 223 15.06 -1.37 37.30
CA ILE A 223 14.36 -0.15 37.71
C ILE A 223 13.79 -0.31 39.12
N LEU A 224 13.16 -1.45 39.41
CA LEU A 224 12.59 -1.72 40.73
C LEU A 224 13.68 -1.91 41.78
N GLU A 225 14.81 -2.54 41.46
CA GLU A 225 15.97 -2.61 42.36
C GLU A 225 16.55 -1.24 42.68
N GLU A 226 16.57 -0.31 41.71
CA GLU A 226 16.96 1.09 41.95
C GLU A 226 15.92 1.86 42.78
N GLU A 227 14.63 1.60 42.60
CA GLU A 227 13.56 2.19 43.43
C GLU A 227 13.65 1.70 44.88
N ILE A 228 13.80 0.39 45.11
CA ILE A 228 13.94 -0.19 46.45
C ILE A 228 15.15 0.39 47.18
N LYS A 229 16.31 0.50 46.51
CA LYS A 229 17.51 1.11 47.11
C LYS A 229 17.30 2.57 47.50
N LYS A 230 16.58 3.35 46.67
CA LYS A 230 16.27 4.75 46.97
C LYS A 230 15.31 4.88 48.16
N ASP A 231 14.36 3.97 48.28
CA ASP A 231 13.44 3.95 49.41
C ASP A 231 14.18 3.56 50.72
N GLU A 232 15.09 2.57 50.66
CA GLU A 232 15.96 2.18 51.79
C GLU A 232 16.88 3.34 52.22
N GLU A 233 17.53 4.02 51.27
CA GLU A 233 18.39 5.19 51.53
C GLU A 233 17.61 6.38 52.14
N ALA A 234 16.35 6.58 51.72
CA ALA A 234 15.49 7.63 52.26
C ALA A 234 15.00 7.35 53.70
N GLU A 235 14.88 6.09 54.10
CA GLU A 235 14.55 5.71 55.48
C GLU A 235 15.76 5.84 56.42
N GLU A 236 16.97 5.51 55.95
CA GLU A 236 18.20 5.66 56.74
C GLU A 236 18.53 7.13 57.08
N ASP A 237 18.24 8.07 56.17
CA ASP A 237 18.42 9.51 56.41
C ASP A 237 17.41 10.09 57.43
N ASN A 238 16.30 9.38 57.70
CA ASN A 238 15.28 9.80 58.67
C ASN A 238 15.55 9.25 60.09
N GLU A 239 16.51 8.33 60.25
CA GLU A 239 16.91 7.72 61.53
C GLU A 239 18.25 8.24 62.09
N SER A 240 18.56 9.54 61.92
CA SER A 240 19.59 10.22 62.72
C SER A 240 19.00 10.81 64.02
N PRO A 241 19.61 10.58 65.21
CA PRO A 241 18.85 10.52 66.47
C PRO A 241 18.65 11.88 67.17
N GLN A 242 17.39 12.27 67.43
CA GLN A 242 17.06 13.13 68.56
C GLN A 242 17.11 12.30 69.86
N HIS A 243 18.25 12.33 70.56
CA HIS A 243 18.33 11.96 71.97
C HIS A 243 18.94 13.11 72.78
N GLY A 244 18.16 13.63 73.75
CA GLY A 244 18.72 14.40 74.86
C GLY A 244 17.82 15.44 75.55
N CYS A 245 16.71 15.03 76.17
CA CYS A 245 16.30 15.60 77.48
C CYS A 245 16.99 14.74 78.56
N ALA A 246 17.42 15.16 79.75
CA ALA A 246 17.39 16.42 80.51
C ALA A 246 18.32 16.29 81.75
N ALA A 247 18.39 17.38 82.54
CA ALA A 247 18.67 17.48 83.99
C ALA A 247 20.06 18.01 84.44
N GLN A 248 20.09 19.25 84.93
CA GLN A 248 20.03 19.59 86.37
C GLN A 248 19.49 21.00 86.56
#